data_AF-A0A844WUT5-F1
#
_entry.id   AF-A0A844WUT5-F1
#
_cell.length_a   1.000
_cell.length_b   1.000
_cell.length_c   1.000
_cell.angle_alpha   90.00
_cell.angle_beta   90.00
_cell.angle_gamma   90.00
#
_symmetry.space_group_name_H-M   'P 1'
#
loop_
_entity.id
_entity.type
_entity.pdbx_description
1 polymer ?
#
loop_
_entity_poly.entity_id
_entity_poly.type
_entity_poly.pdbx_seq_one_letter_code
_entity_poly.pdbx_strand_id
1 'polypeptide(L)'
;MLNDNVLPFFDSEQMPLLRILTDRGTEYNGHKQIHAYELYLNLEEIEHTKTKAYSPQTERFHNTMKTQCYDVLFRRKIYTQLNDIE
;
A
#
# COMPACT_ATOMS: atom_id res chain seq x y z
N MET A 1 12.94 5.15 -4.24
CA MET A 1 11.45 5.18 -4.30
C MET A 1 10.96 3.80 -3.87
N LEU A 2 9.75 3.67 -3.32
CA LEU A 2 9.25 2.36 -2.86
C LEU A 2 8.84 1.44 -4.02
N ASN A 3 8.47 2.01 -5.17
CA ASN A 3 8.01 1.27 -6.35
C ASN A 3 9.02 0.23 -6.85
N ASP A 4 10.31 0.55 -6.76
CA ASP A 4 11.40 -0.32 -7.24
C ASP A 4 11.59 -1.58 -6.38
N ASN A 5 11.00 -1.63 -5.19
CA ASN A 5 11.17 -2.74 -4.25
C ASN A 5 9.96 -3.69 -4.21
N VAL A 6 8.79 -3.24 -4.65
CA VAL A 6 7.54 -4.01 -4.51
C VAL A 6 7.48 -5.16 -5.51
N LEU A 7 7.76 -4.90 -6.79
CA LEU A 7 7.72 -5.96 -7.80
C LEU A 7 8.79 -7.03 -7.55
N PRO A 8 10.07 -6.69 -7.27
CA PRO A 8 11.07 -7.70 -6.94
C PRO A 8 10.72 -8.57 -5.73
N PHE A 9 10.02 -8.00 -4.74
CA PHE A 9 9.52 -8.78 -3.60
C PHE A 9 8.53 -9.86 -4.04
N PHE A 10 7.50 -9.49 -4.79
CA PHE A 10 6.50 -10.44 -5.29
C PHE A 10 7.10 -11.47 -6.25
N ASP A 11 8.03 -11.05 -7.11
CA ASP A 11 8.77 -11.94 -8.01
C ASP A 11 9.62 -12.96 -7.23
N SER A 12 10.27 -12.53 -6.14
CA SER A 12 11.07 -13.42 -5.29
C SER A 12 10.22 -14.49 -4.58
N GLU A 13 8.98 -14.15 -4.26
CA GLU A 13 7.97 -15.05 -3.70
C GLU A 13 7.24 -15.87 -4.79
N GLN A 14 7.62 -15.70 -6.06
CA GLN A 14 7.00 -16.37 -7.22
C GLN A 14 5.49 -16.11 -7.31
N MET A 15 5.05 -14.92 -6.89
CA MET A 15 3.66 -14.50 -6.87
C MET A 15 3.41 -13.38 -7.87
N PRO A 16 2.64 -13.61 -8.96
CA PRO A 16 2.37 -12.56 -9.94
C PRO A 16 1.44 -11.49 -9.37
N LEU A 17 1.88 -10.22 -9.42
CA LEU A 17 1.05 -9.08 -9.01
C LEU A 17 0.14 -8.63 -10.15
N LEU A 18 -1.05 -9.22 -10.24
CA LEU A 18 -1.98 -8.96 -11.35
C LEU A 18 -2.78 -7.67 -11.21
N ARG A 19 -3.03 -7.22 -9.98
CA ARG A 19 -3.95 -6.12 -9.69
C ARG A 19 -3.63 -5.43 -8.39
N ILE A 20 -3.77 -4.11 -8.39
CA ILE A 20 -3.74 -3.27 -7.19
C ILE A 20 -5.11 -2.62 -6.97
N LEU A 21 -5.50 -2.54 -5.69
CA LEU A 21 -6.69 -1.84 -5.22
C LEU A 21 -6.25 -0.64 -4.37
N THR A 22 -6.51 0.57 -4.84
CA THR A 22 -6.30 1.80 -4.05
C THR A 22 -7.62 2.49 -3.73
N ASP A 23 -7.57 3.52 -2.90
CA ASP A 23 -8.68 4.45 -2.78
C ASP A 23 -8.82 5.36 -4.01
N ARG A 24 -9.65 6.41 -3.88
CA ARG A 24 -9.89 7.42 -4.92
C ARG A 24 -9.02 8.68 -4.76
N GLY A 25 -7.96 8.65 -3.95
CA GLY A 25 -7.03 9.75 -3.75
C GLY A 25 -6.32 10.16 -5.05
N THR A 26 -6.13 11.45 -5.26
CA THR A 26 -5.55 12.00 -6.50
C THR A 26 -4.13 11.55 -6.77
N GLU A 27 -3.41 11.09 -5.75
CA GLU A 27 -2.05 10.55 -5.84
C GLU A 27 -1.98 9.20 -6.57
N TYR A 28 -3.06 8.43 -6.54
CA TYR A 28 -3.18 7.15 -7.25
C TYR A 28 -4.11 7.27 -8.47
N ASN A 29 -4.93 8.33 -8.52
CA ASN A 29 -5.99 8.47 -9.48
C ASN A 29 -5.81 9.70 -10.37
N GLY A 30 -5.39 9.47 -11.61
CA GLY A 30 -5.33 10.51 -12.63
C GLY A 30 -5.60 9.99 -14.04
N HIS A 31 -5.46 10.86 -15.03
CA HIS A 31 -5.59 10.46 -16.43
C HIS A 31 -4.47 9.49 -16.81
N LYS A 32 -4.84 8.31 -17.30
CA LYS A 32 -3.91 7.20 -17.63
C LYS A 32 -2.73 7.61 -18.53
N GLN A 33 -2.88 8.65 -19.34
CA GLN A 33 -1.87 9.11 -20.30
C GLN A 33 -0.79 10.00 -19.68
N ILE A 34 -1.06 10.61 -18.52
CA ILE A 34 -0.17 11.63 -17.91
C ILE A 34 0.14 11.34 -16.45
N HIS A 35 -0.68 10.52 -15.80
CA HIS A 35 -0.52 10.23 -14.38
C HIS A 35 0.55 9.16 -14.19
N ALA A 36 1.68 9.52 -13.58
CA ALA A 36 2.86 8.68 -13.45
C ALA A 36 2.55 7.29 -12.86
N TYR A 37 1.70 7.23 -11.83
CA TYR A 37 1.32 5.96 -11.21
C TYR A 37 0.48 5.08 -12.15
N GLU A 38 -0.47 5.66 -12.90
CA GLU A 38 -1.29 4.89 -13.83
C GLU A 38 -0.45 4.42 -15.03
N LEU A 39 0.51 5.24 -15.49
CA LEU A 39 1.47 4.84 -16.53
C LEU A 39 2.34 3.68 -16.07
N TYR A 40 2.88 3.74 -14.85
CA TYR A 40 3.67 2.67 -14.26
C TYR A 40 2.89 1.35 -14.21
N LEU A 41 1.66 1.35 -13.69
CA LEU A 41 0.84 0.14 -13.64
C LEU A 41 0.54 -0.43 -15.02
N ASN A 42 0.28 0.42 -16.03
CA ASN A 42 0.04 -0.06 -17.39
C ASN A 42 1.31 -0.66 -18.04
N LEU A 43 2.50 -0.11 -17.75
CA LEU A 43 3.77 -0.65 -18.26
C LEU A 43 4.06 -2.04 -17.68
N GLU A 44 3.76 -2.22 -16.40
CA GLU A 44 3.95 -3.47 -15.67
C GLU A 44 2.77 -4.45 -15.84
N GLU A 45 1.80 -4.13 -16.71
CA GLU A 45 0.59 -4.93 -16.97
C GLU A 45 -0.26 -5.21 -15.71
N ILE A 46 -0.24 -4.29 -14.74
CA ILE A 46 -0.97 -4.41 -13.47
C ILE A 46 -2.32 -3.68 -13.57
N GLU A 47 -3.41 -4.40 -13.32
CA GLU A 47 -4.72 -3.78 -13.30
C GLU A 47 -4.90 -2.85 -12.09
N HIS A 48 -5.47 -1.67 -12.32
CA HIS A 48 -5.81 -0.74 -11.25
C HIS A 48 -7.32 -0.73 -10.97
N THR A 49 -7.69 -1.08 -9.73
CA THR A 49 -9.06 -1.02 -9.22
C THR A 49 -9.18 -0.06 -8.04
N LYS A 50 -10.38 0.49 -7.81
CA LYS A 50 -10.60 1.60 -6.87
C LYS A 50 -11.67 1.24 -5.86
N THR A 51 -11.40 1.40 -4.57
CA THR A 51 -12.36 1.10 -3.50
C THR A 51 -13.59 2.01 -3.63
N LYS A 52 -14.77 1.47 -3.32
CA LYS A 52 -15.96 2.33 -3.16
C LYS A 52 -15.72 3.26 -1.98
N ALA A 53 -16.05 4.53 -2.16
CA ALA A 53 -15.96 5.52 -1.09
C ALA A 53 -16.77 5.02 0.14
N TYR A 54 -16.22 5.20 1.33
CA TYR A 54 -16.85 4.82 2.60
C TYR A 54 -17.18 3.33 2.73
N SER A 55 -16.27 2.42 2.30
CA SER A 55 -16.43 0.98 2.52
C SER A 55 -15.81 0.55 3.87
N PRO A 56 -16.58 0.04 4.84
CA PRO A 56 -16.04 -0.40 6.14
C PRO A 56 -15.02 -1.55 6.04
N GLN A 57 -15.09 -2.33 4.96
CA GLN A 57 -14.25 -3.52 4.77
C GLN A 57 -12.78 -3.16 4.54
N THR A 58 -12.50 -2.07 3.83
CA THR A 58 -11.14 -1.68 3.40
C THR A 58 -10.30 -1.10 4.54
N GLU A 59 -10.96 -0.51 5.55
CA GLU A 59 -10.31 0.10 6.72
C GLU A 59 -9.98 -0.89 7.84
N ARG A 60 -10.47 -2.14 7.75
CA ARG A 60 -10.38 -3.10 8.85
C ARG A 60 -8.93 -3.48 9.18
N PHE A 61 -8.07 -3.64 8.18
CA PHE A 61 -6.66 -3.97 8.40
C PHE A 61 -5.93 -2.83 9.13
N HIS A 62 -6.13 -1.58 8.67
CA HIS A 62 -5.52 -0.41 9.29
C HIS A 62 -5.95 -0.25 10.75
N ASN A 63 -7.25 -0.39 11.03
CA ASN A 63 -7.77 -0.37 12.39
C ASN A 63 -7.18 -1.49 13.26
N THR A 64 -7.00 -2.69 12.70
CA THR A 64 -6.38 -3.81 13.42
C THR A 64 -4.92 -3.51 13.76
N MET A 65 -4.13 -3.05 12.79
CA MET A 65 -2.73 -2.66 13.00
C MET A 65 -2.60 -1.57 14.06
N LYS A 66 -3.45 -0.54 14.00
CA LYS A 66 -3.47 0.53 15.01
C LYS A 66 -3.70 -0.02 16.41
N THR A 67 -4.80 -0.74 16.62
CA THR A 67 -5.23 -1.17 17.96
C THR A 67 -4.35 -2.28 18.52
N GLN A 68 -3.93 -3.23 17.69
CA GLN A 68 -3.21 -4.43 18.14
C GLN A 68 -1.69 -4.25 18.16
N CYS A 69 -1.14 -3.37 17.32
CA CYS A 69 0.30 -3.14 17.22
C CYS A 69 0.68 -1.75 17.72
N TYR A 70 0.29 -0.69 17.00
CA TYR A 70 0.80 0.67 17.28
C TYR A 70 0.45 1.18 18.67
N ASP A 71 -0.82 1.07 19.09
CA ASP A 71 -1.26 1.52 20.41
C ASP A 71 -0.58 0.75 21.55
N VAL A 72 -0.25 -0.52 21.32
CA VAL A 72 0.45 -1.36 22.31
C VAL A 72 1.93 -0.98 22.39
N LEU A 73 2.59 -0.85 21.25
CA LEU A 73 4.03 -0.51 21.19
C LEU A 73 4.29 0.89 21.74
N PHE A 74 3.54 1.89 21.28
CA PHE A 74 3.79 3.29 21.64
C PHE A 74 3.40 3.66 23.08
N ARG A 75 2.57 2.85 23.75
CA ARG A 75 2.37 2.97 25.20
C ARG A 75 3.60 2.58 26.02
N ARG A 76 4.46 1.70 25.47
CA ARG A 76 5.61 1.15 26.20
C ARG A 76 6.87 1.98 25.99
N LYS A 77 7.10 2.44 24.75
CA LYS A 77 8.32 3.15 24.37
C LYS A 77 8.01 4.10 23.21
N ILE A 78 8.66 5.26 23.20
CA ILE A 78 8.74 6.10 22.02
C ILE A 78 9.95 5.62 21.23
N TYR A 79 9.69 5.10 20.03
CA TYR A 79 10.72 4.59 19.13
C TYR A 79 11.23 5.77 18.30
N THR A 80 12.55 5.97 18.30
CA THR A 80 13.19 7.09 17.59
C THR A 80 13.97 6.62 16.37
N GLN A 81 14.33 5.33 16.34
CA GLN A 81 15.02 4.67 15.24
C GLN A 81 14.35 3.33 14.93
N LEU A 82 14.51 2.82 13.71
CA LEU A 82 13.92 1.53 13.30
C LEU A 82 14.42 0.36 14.17
N ASN A 83 15.72 0.35 14.50
CA ASN A 83 16.32 -0.68 15.36
C ASN A 83 15.70 -0.73 16.77
N ASP A 84 14.94 0.30 17.18
CA ASP A 84 14.25 0.26 18.47
C ASP A 84 13.10 -0.76 18.49
N ILE A 85 12.60 -1.20 17.32
CA ILE A 85 11.42 -2.05 17.13
C ILE A 85 11.77 -3.56 17.08
N GLU A 86 13.06 -3.90 16.98
CA GLU A 86 13.55 -5.29 16.91
C GLU A 86 13.30 -6.13 18.17
#